data_AF-A0A521KQH6-F1
#
_entry.id   AF-A0A521KQH6-F1
#
_cell.length_a   1.000
_cell.length_b   1.000
_cell.length_c   1.000
_cell.angle_alpha   90.00
_cell.angle_beta   90.00
_cell.angle_gamma   90.00
#
_symmetry.space_group_name_H-M   'P 1'
#
loop_
_entity.id
_entity.type
_entity.pdbx_description
1 polymer ?
#
loop_
_entity_poly.entity_id
_entity_poly.type
_entity_poly.pdbx_seq_one_letter_code
_entity_poly.pdbx_strand_id
1 'polypeptide(L)' 'MSRVAIIGSGAVGCYYGARLAEAGHEVHFLMRRDYEAVASGGLHVVSKDGDIHLDR' A
#
# COMPACT_ATOMS: atom_id res chain seq x y z
N MET A 1 -12.74 9.14 -8.43
CA MET A 1 -11.38 8.57 -8.50
C MET A 1 -10.39 9.66 -8.13
N SER A 2 -9.54 9.44 -7.13
CA SER A 2 -8.50 10.41 -6.72
C SER A 2 -7.13 9.77 -6.85
N ARG A 3 -6.10 10.58 -7.11
CA ARG A 3 -4.70 10.17 -7.13
C ARG A 3 -4.04 10.55 -5.81
N VAL A 4 -3.44 9.60 -5.13
CA VAL A 4 -2.84 9.79 -3.80
C VAL A 4 -1.41 9.27 -3.79
N ALA A 5 -0.48 10.10 -3.29
CA ALA A 5 0.89 9.68 -3.03
C ALA A 5 1.10 9.47 -1.53
N ILE A 6 1.56 8.28 -1.14
CA ILE A 6 1.91 7.94 0.24
C ILE A 6 3.40 8.20 0.43
N ILE A 7 3.72 9.30 1.13
CA ILE A 7 5.09 9.64 1.50
C ILE A 7 5.33 9.15 2.94
N GLY A 8 6.03 8.02 3.05
CA GLY A 8 6.24 7.33 4.33
C GLY A 8 5.54 5.99 4.41
N SER A 9 5.99 5.03 3.60
CA SER A 9 5.44 3.67 3.50
C SER A 9 5.91 2.75 4.63
N GLY A 10 5.74 3.20 5.88
CA GLY A 10 5.83 2.35 7.07
C GLY A 10 4.48 1.71 7.38
N ALA A 11 4.31 1.14 8.58
CA ALA A 11 3.08 0.42 8.97
C ALA A 11 1.78 1.22 8.70
N VAL A 12 1.73 2.48 9.15
CA VAL A 12 0.53 3.34 9.01
C VAL A 12 0.29 3.74 7.55
N GLY A 13 1.35 4.13 6.83
CA GLY A 13 1.26 4.53 5.43
C GLY A 13 0.82 3.38 4.53
N CYS A 14 1.37 2.19 4.74
CA CYS A 14 0.95 0.98 4.01
C CYS A 14 -0.49 0.61 4.33
N TYR A 15 -0.92 0.65 5.60
CA TYR A 15 -2.29 0.32 5.98
C TYR A 15 -3.33 1.24 5.31
N TYR A 16 -3.19 2.56 5.50
CA TYR A 16 -4.17 3.49 4.94
C TYR A 16 -4.05 3.63 3.43
N GLY A 17 -2.83 3.54 2.87
CA GLY A 17 -2.64 3.48 1.42
C GLY A 17 -3.33 2.26 0.81
N ALA A 18 -3.22 1.09 1.44
CA ALA A 18 -3.91 -0.12 0.98
C ALA A 18 -5.43 0.00 1.07
N ARG A 19 -5.95 0.60 2.15
CA ARG A 19 -7.40 0.89 2.27
C ARG A 19 -7.91 1.86 1.21
N LEU A 20 -7.10 2.86 0.85
CA LEU A 20 -7.44 3.79 -0.24
C LEU A 20 -7.44 3.06 -1.59
N ALA A 21 -6.48 2.16 -1.83
CA ALA A 21 -6.43 1.35 -3.05
C ALA A 21 -7.63 0.38 -3.13
N GLU A 22 -7.98 -0.28 -2.03
CA GLU A 22 -9.17 -1.16 -1.91
C GLU A 22 -10.47 -0.39 -2.22
N ALA A 23 -10.58 0.87 -1.79
CA ALA A 23 -11.70 1.75 -2.12
C ALA A 23 -11.68 2.26 -3.58
N GLY A 24 -10.72 1.81 -4.40
CA GLY A 24 -10.62 2.13 -5.83
C GLY A 24 -9.85 3.41 -6.14
N HIS A 25 -9.13 4.02 -5.18
CA HIS A 25 -8.28 5.18 -5.49
C HIS A 25 -6.97 4.73 -6.17
N GLU A 26 -6.39 5.60 -7.00
CA GLU A 26 -5.07 5.36 -7.59
C GLU A 26 -4.00 5.79 -6.57
N VAL A 27 -3.35 4.81 -5.94
CA VAL A 27 -2.41 5.04 -4.84
C VAL A 27 -0.99 4.68 -5.27
N HIS A 28 -0.06 5.61 -5.05
CA HIS A 28 1.36 5.44 -5.32
C HIS A 28 2.16 5.52 -4.02
N PHE A 29 3.01 4.53 -3.75
CA PHE A 29 3.83 4.47 -2.55
C PHE A 29 5.25 4.91 -2.83
N LEU A 30 5.76 5.88 -2.06
CA LEU A 30 7.18 6.18 -2.04
C LEU A 30 7.85 5.30 -0.98
N MET A 31 8.65 4.34 -1.44
CA MET A 31 9.40 3.39 -0.62
C MET A 31 10.91 3.65 -0.74
N ARG A 32 11.65 3.37 0.34
CA ARG A 32 13.12 3.53 0.36
C ARG A 32 13.87 2.21 0.50
N ARG A 33 13.58 1.43 1.55
CA ARG A 33 14.30 0.19 1.84
C ARG A 33 13.57 -1.04 1.31
N ASP A 34 12.26 -1.06 1.47
CA ASP A 34 11.44 -2.26 1.20
C ASP A 34 10.86 -2.28 -0.23
N TYR A 35 11.29 -1.34 -1.09
CA TYR A 35 10.79 -1.22 -2.46
C TYR A 35 10.99 -2.50 -3.27
N GLU A 36 12.19 -3.08 -3.26
CA GLU A 36 12.48 -4.29 -4.06
C GLU A 36 11.64 -5.50 -3.62
N ALA A 37 11.40 -5.64 -2.31
CA ALA A 37 10.54 -6.69 -1.77
C ALA A 37 9.08 -6.50 -2.21
N VAL A 38 8.56 -5.28 -2.14
CA VAL A 38 7.17 -4.98 -2.55
C VAL A 38 7.01 -5.05 -4.07
N ALA A 39 7.99 -4.57 -4.84
CA ALA A 39 7.95 -4.63 -6.30
C ALA A 39 7.98 -6.07 -6.84
N SER A 40 8.57 -7.02 -6.10
CA SER A 40 8.62 -8.43 -6.50
C SER A 40 7.47 -9.27 -5.95
N GLY A 41 6.96 -8.97 -4.75
CA GLY A 41 5.97 -9.80 -4.05
C GLY A 41 4.63 -9.13 -3.73
N GLY A 42 4.44 -7.88 -4.15
CA GLY A 42 3.30 -7.05 -3.78
C GLY A 42 3.35 -6.55 -2.33
N LEU A 43 2.35 -5.76 -1.95
CA LEU A 43 2.17 -5.28 -0.58
C LEU A 43 1.08 -6.11 0.11
N HIS A 44 1.45 -6.77 1.22
CA HIS A 44 0.53 -7.54 2.04
C HIS A 44 0.25 -6.80 3.35
N VAL A 45 -1.02 -6.52 3.62
CA VAL A 45 -1.48 -5.89 4.86
C VAL A 45 -2.36 -6.88 5.60
N VAL A 46 -1.86 -7.41 6.71
CA VAL A 46 -2.63 -8.30 7.59
C VAL A 46 -3.34 -7.46 8.64
N SER A 47 -4.65 -7.59 8.75
CA SER A 47 -5.46 -6.79 9.68
C SER A 47 -6.65 -7.55 10.23
N LYS A 48 -7.02 -7.24 11.48
CA LYS A 48 -8.29 -7.70 12.09
C LYS A 48 -9.52 -7.29 11.28
N ASP A 49 -9.40 -6.23 10.48
CA ASP A 49 -10.47 -5.65 9.67
C ASP A 49 -10.45 -6.23 8.24
N GLY A 50 -9.78 -7.36 8.02
CA GLY A 50 -9.60 -8.01 6.72
C GLY A 50 -8.23 -7.74 6.11
N ASP A 51 -7.63 -8.78 5.55
CA ASP A 51 -6.32 -8.73 4.91
C ASP A 51 -6.45 -8.12 3.50
N ILE A 52 -5.43 -7.37 3.09
CA ILE A 52 -5.35 -6.74 1.78
C ILE A 52 -4.08 -7.17 1.09
N HIS A 53 -4.21 -7.63 -0.15
CA HIS A 53 -3.08 -7.87 -1.04
C HIS A 53 -3.16 -6.89 -2.21
N LEU A 54 -2.15 -6.03 -2.33
CA LEU A 54 -1.97 -5.17 -3.48
C LEU A 54 -0.87 -5.75 -4.36
N ASP A 55 -1.22 -6.04 -5.61
CA ASP A 55 -0.26 -6.32 -6.66
C ASP A 55 0.53 -5.05 -7.05
N ARG A 56 1.57 -5.25 -7.88
CA ARG A 56 2.46 -4.20 -8.40
C ARG A 56 1.75 -3.05 -9.11
#